data_AF-A0AAE0HN26-F1
#
_entry.id   AF-A0AAE0HN26-F1
#
_cell.length_a   1.000
_cell.length_b   1.000
_cell.length_c   1.000
_cell.angle_alpha   90.00
_cell.angle_beta   90.00
_cell.angle_gamma   90.00
#
_symmetry.space_group_name_H-M   'P 1'
#
loop_
_entity.id
_entity.type
_entity.pdbx_description
1 polymer ?
#
loop_
_entity_poly.entity_id
_entity_poly.type
_entity_poly.pdbx_seq_one_letter_code
_entity_poly.pdbx_strand_id
1 'polypeptide(L)'
;MCRFLVYKGSDEILLSKLVLDPAHSILKQSFDSRLRLDTRRGINNADGFGIGFYTDARLGAAPCLFTSTTPAWNCVNLQRIASKTASRLIFAHVRATTEGSLSEDNCHPFCHGSLMWMHNGGLGGWKQIKRRLGERLADKWYLNVVGGTDSEWAFALFLDTLERMGHDPSSQPESGFGPTVLRKAMLKTIALINELIDNIPESVVHAENVDTRSLLNFSVSDGHSIICTRYIGSSSDEAASLYYSSGTLWETRAPTPDSRDYQMERSDKGADVVLVASEPLTFERENWVNVPTNSILTIHNQTVMVHPIMDQYYDRNPQHRRSTAFVRTKGLSANEKGTSRAGTPFGLPAATPPISAALHLPDHVEPHKQQRLRGPTIPSIPASLSAPRAPDSFASSSTLPRSRTPLSHAETIAPEPSSSSSATLQAPSTDVRALTAPPLLRAASQQPPAQGNIKKKRASLSAVEAVHGGGSAGLVQYFDTSPITPEPVRTEFGTPDKIARMFPELALQ
;
A
#
# COMPACT_ATOMS: atom_id res chain seq x y z
N MET A 1 -7.61 0.33 -6.07
CA MET A 1 -6.21 0.78 -5.85
C MET A 1 -5.92 0.81 -4.38
N CYS A 2 -4.78 0.26 -4.00
CA CYS A 2 -4.38 -0.02 -2.64
C CYS A 2 -4.05 1.25 -1.82
N ARG A 3 -3.66 1.06 -0.56
CA ARG A 3 -2.98 2.09 0.26
C ARG A 3 -1.80 1.46 0.98
N PHE A 4 -0.74 2.24 1.20
CA PHE A 4 0.36 1.83 2.06
C PHE A 4 0.77 2.89 3.07
N LEU A 5 1.45 2.41 4.11
CA LEU A 5 2.13 3.15 5.16
C LEU A 5 3.52 2.55 5.35
N VAL A 6 4.51 3.41 5.58
CA VAL A 6 5.87 3.10 5.98
C VAL A 6 6.18 3.87 7.26
N TYR A 7 6.88 3.23 8.20
CA TYR A 7 7.52 3.86 9.36
C TYR A 7 9.00 3.48 9.41
N LYS A 8 9.84 4.45 9.79
CA LYS A 8 11.20 4.26 10.30
C LYS A 8 11.35 5.03 11.61
N GLY A 9 11.78 4.34 12.66
CA GLY A 9 12.16 4.94 13.95
C GLY A 9 13.66 4.83 14.21
N SER A 10 14.20 5.66 15.11
CA SER A 10 15.39 5.36 15.91
C SER A 10 15.08 4.28 16.94
N ASP A 11 13.95 4.43 17.64
CA ASP A 11 13.36 3.43 18.53
C ASP A 11 12.27 2.57 17.87
N GLU A 12 11.79 1.59 18.63
CA GLU A 12 10.72 0.68 18.21
C GLU A 12 9.34 1.23 18.56
N ILE A 13 8.38 1.13 17.64
CA ILE A 13 6.98 1.45 17.90
C ILE A 13 6.10 0.22 17.76
N LEU A 14 5.10 0.10 18.64
CA LEU A 14 4.03 -0.90 18.50
C LEU A 14 3.29 -0.69 17.17
N LEU A 15 3.04 -1.79 16.44
CA LEU A 15 2.28 -1.76 15.20
C LEU A 15 0.91 -1.09 15.37
N SER A 16 0.24 -1.24 16.52
CA SER A 16 -1.10 -0.66 16.76
C SER A 16 -1.13 0.87 16.57
N LYS A 17 -0.11 1.58 17.10
CA LYS A 17 0.05 3.04 17.04
C LYS A 17 0.13 3.62 15.63
N LEU A 18 0.32 2.75 14.62
CA LEU A 18 0.38 3.07 13.21
C LEU A 18 -0.80 2.46 12.43
N VAL A 19 -1.08 1.19 12.68
CA VAL A 19 -1.95 0.34 11.85
C VAL A 19 -3.41 0.43 12.28
N LEU A 20 -3.68 0.57 13.59
CA LEU A 20 -5.01 0.44 14.19
C LEU A 20 -5.52 1.75 14.81
N ASP A 21 -4.66 2.42 15.57
CA ASP A 21 -5.07 3.38 16.59
C ASP A 21 -5.36 4.79 16.04
N PRO A 22 -4.54 5.38 15.14
CA PRO A 22 -4.80 6.70 14.56
C PRO A 22 -6.17 6.86 13.92
N ALA A 23 -6.76 8.06 14.04
CA ALA A 23 -8.11 8.36 13.54
C ALA A 23 -8.30 8.13 12.03
N HIS A 24 -7.22 8.14 11.24
CA HIS A 24 -7.19 7.77 9.82
C HIS A 24 -6.09 6.72 9.51
N SER A 25 -5.92 5.75 10.42
CA SER A 25 -4.98 4.62 10.32
C SER A 25 -5.13 3.79 9.03
N ILE A 26 -4.14 2.97 8.67
CA ILE A 26 -4.22 2.13 7.46
C ILE A 26 -5.39 1.13 7.52
N LEU A 27 -5.77 0.64 8.72
CA LEU A 27 -6.99 -0.13 8.91
C LEU A 27 -8.24 0.71 8.66
N LYS A 28 -8.28 1.98 9.09
CA LYS A 28 -9.41 2.86 8.77
C LYS A 28 -9.50 3.14 7.27
N GLN A 29 -8.38 3.42 6.62
CA GLN A 29 -8.29 3.58 5.16
C GLN A 29 -8.72 2.31 4.39
N SER A 30 -8.68 1.12 5.00
CA SER A 30 -9.17 -0.10 4.36
C SER A 30 -10.69 -0.14 4.11
N PHE A 31 -11.49 0.72 4.77
CA PHE A 31 -12.94 0.83 4.51
C PHE A 31 -13.49 2.27 4.48
N ASP A 32 -12.65 3.27 4.75
CA ASP A 32 -12.94 4.71 4.70
C ASP A 32 -11.68 5.44 4.20
N SER A 33 -11.28 5.18 2.94
CA SER A 33 -10.23 5.93 2.23
C SER A 33 -10.77 7.29 1.79
N ARG A 34 -10.45 8.37 2.50
CA ARG A 34 -11.05 9.70 2.23
C ARG A 34 -10.52 10.38 0.97
N LEU A 35 -9.34 9.99 0.48
CA LEU A 35 -8.80 10.40 -0.82
C LEU A 35 -9.10 9.37 -1.93
N ARG A 36 -10.15 8.54 -1.80
CA ARG A 36 -10.70 7.70 -2.88
C ARG A 36 -11.94 8.35 -3.49
N LEU A 37 -11.85 8.70 -4.76
CA LEU A 37 -12.90 9.47 -5.48
C LEU A 37 -13.74 8.64 -6.47
N ASP A 38 -13.50 7.32 -6.57
CA ASP A 38 -14.38 6.42 -7.33
C ASP A 38 -15.43 5.77 -6.42
N THR A 39 -16.70 5.98 -6.77
CA THR A 39 -17.88 5.42 -6.10
C THR A 39 -18.40 4.13 -6.76
N ARG A 40 -17.80 3.68 -7.88
CA ARG A 40 -18.35 2.61 -8.73
C ARG A 40 -17.90 1.21 -8.34
N ARG A 41 -16.70 1.06 -7.75
CA ARG A 41 -16.26 -0.18 -7.09
C ARG A 41 -16.38 -0.03 -5.58
N GLY A 42 -16.84 -1.10 -4.91
CA GLY A 42 -17.09 -1.16 -3.47
C GLY A 42 -16.03 -0.42 -2.65
N ILE A 43 -16.48 0.41 -1.71
CA ILE A 43 -15.78 1.55 -1.09
C ILE A 43 -14.41 1.20 -0.46
N ASN A 44 -14.19 -0.09 -0.22
CA ASN A 44 -13.15 -0.61 0.64
C ASN A 44 -11.91 -1.08 -0.15
N ASN A 45 -10.78 -1.17 0.55
CA ASN A 45 -9.63 -1.99 0.17
C ASN A 45 -9.79 -3.34 0.89
N ALA A 46 -10.70 -4.15 0.33
CA ALA A 46 -11.20 -5.37 0.94
C ALA A 46 -10.35 -6.62 0.65
N ASP A 47 -9.51 -6.57 -0.38
CA ASP A 47 -9.02 -7.77 -1.08
C ASP A 47 -7.70 -8.30 -0.46
N GLY A 48 -7.61 -8.16 0.86
CA GLY A 48 -6.48 -8.50 1.69
C GLY A 48 -5.68 -7.29 2.22
N PHE A 49 -4.70 -7.61 3.06
CA PHE A 49 -3.71 -6.68 3.62
C PHE A 49 -2.39 -7.41 3.82
N GLY A 50 -1.34 -6.66 4.14
CA GLY A 50 -0.15 -7.24 4.76
C GLY A 50 0.63 -6.22 5.57
N ILE A 51 1.25 -6.72 6.65
CA ILE A 51 2.20 -5.99 7.47
C ILE A 51 3.54 -6.71 7.35
N GLY A 52 4.62 -5.96 7.10
CA GLY A 52 5.98 -6.47 7.12
C GLY A 52 6.86 -5.62 8.03
N PHE A 53 7.69 -6.25 8.84
CA PHE A 53 8.52 -5.54 9.81
C PHE A 53 9.85 -6.26 10.03
N TYR A 54 10.92 -5.49 10.19
CA TYR A 54 12.22 -6.06 10.56
C TYR A 54 12.23 -6.39 12.05
N THR A 55 12.95 -7.43 12.42
CA THR A 55 13.04 -7.93 13.80
C THR A 55 14.45 -7.77 14.35
N ASP A 56 14.72 -8.30 15.55
CA ASP A 56 16.08 -8.36 16.10
C ASP A 56 17.01 -9.14 15.14
N ALA A 57 18.18 -8.58 14.85
CA ALA A 57 19.13 -9.15 13.87
C ALA A 57 19.56 -10.59 14.18
N ARG A 58 19.43 -11.06 15.43
CA ARG A 58 19.68 -12.46 15.83
C ARG A 58 18.67 -13.45 15.23
N LEU A 59 17.54 -12.97 14.70
CA LEU A 59 16.54 -13.76 13.97
C LEU A 59 16.79 -13.78 12.45
N GLY A 60 17.81 -13.05 11.98
CA GLY A 60 18.17 -12.90 10.56
C GLY A 60 17.75 -11.55 9.97
N ALA A 61 18.28 -11.24 8.79
CA ALA A 61 18.05 -9.97 8.10
C ALA A 61 16.71 -9.88 7.33
N ALA A 62 15.99 -11.00 7.20
CA ALA A 62 14.72 -11.04 6.49
C ALA A 62 13.59 -10.36 7.32
N PRO A 63 12.67 -9.61 6.68
CA PRO A 63 11.49 -9.07 7.36
C PRO A 63 10.53 -10.21 7.76
N CYS A 64 9.89 -10.07 8.91
CA CYS A 64 8.74 -10.90 9.27
C CYS A 64 7.50 -10.36 8.55
N LEU A 65 6.78 -11.22 7.82
CA LEU A 65 5.57 -10.85 7.07
C LEU A 65 4.32 -11.48 7.70
N PHE A 66 3.24 -10.69 7.75
CA PHE A 66 1.89 -11.12 8.07
C PHE A 66 0.91 -10.54 7.05
N THR A 67 0.69 -11.29 5.98
CA THR A 67 -0.31 -11.07 4.92
C THR A 67 -1.61 -11.81 5.24
N SER A 68 -2.74 -11.35 4.71
CA SER A 68 -3.91 -12.20 4.51
C SER A 68 -4.86 -11.67 3.44
N THR A 69 -5.62 -12.55 2.79
CA THR A 69 -6.77 -12.19 1.92
C THR A 69 -7.99 -11.70 2.70
N THR A 70 -8.04 -11.91 4.01
CA THR A 70 -9.13 -11.40 4.87
C THR A 70 -9.09 -9.87 4.93
N PRO A 71 -10.21 -9.14 4.81
CA PRO A 71 -10.21 -7.69 4.96
C PRO A 71 -9.68 -7.24 6.33
N ALA A 72 -8.82 -6.21 6.36
CA ALA A 72 -8.08 -5.81 7.57
C ALA A 72 -8.99 -5.51 8.79
N TRP A 73 -10.13 -4.86 8.57
CA TRP A 73 -11.10 -4.55 9.63
C TRP A 73 -11.74 -5.78 10.28
N ASN A 74 -11.73 -6.93 9.60
CA ASN A 74 -12.31 -8.19 10.07
C ASN A 74 -11.24 -9.15 10.65
N CYS A 75 -9.95 -8.81 10.56
CA CYS A 75 -8.87 -9.68 11.02
C CYS A 75 -8.58 -9.51 12.51
N VAL A 76 -9.21 -10.33 13.36
CA VAL A 76 -8.97 -10.36 14.81
C VAL A 76 -7.50 -10.67 15.15
N ASN A 77 -6.79 -11.43 14.30
CA ASN A 77 -5.37 -11.72 14.50
C ASN A 77 -4.49 -10.49 14.25
N LEU A 78 -4.84 -9.61 13.30
CA LEU A 78 -4.15 -8.32 13.10
C LEU A 78 -4.23 -7.47 14.38
N GLN A 79 -5.41 -7.37 15.00
CA GLN A 79 -5.60 -6.64 16.25
C GLN A 79 -4.71 -7.19 17.39
N ARG A 80 -4.68 -8.52 17.54
CA ARG A 80 -3.85 -9.21 18.56
C ARG A 80 -2.36 -8.99 18.33
N ILE A 81 -1.86 -9.32 17.14
CA ILE A 81 -0.44 -9.24 16.77
C ILE A 81 0.04 -7.79 16.90
N ALA A 82 -0.72 -6.82 16.40
CA ALA A 82 -0.28 -5.43 16.40
C ALA A 82 -0.23 -4.79 17.80
N SER A 83 -0.98 -5.33 18.77
CA SER A 83 -0.92 -4.90 20.18
C SER A 83 0.28 -5.46 20.98
N LYS A 84 1.08 -6.34 20.37
CA LYS A 84 2.21 -7.06 21.01
C LYS A 84 3.50 -7.10 20.19
N THR A 85 3.50 -6.49 19.01
CA THR A 85 4.66 -6.46 18.10
C THR A 85 5.13 -5.03 17.96
N ALA A 86 6.44 -4.80 18.12
CA ALA A 86 7.09 -3.52 17.89
C ALA A 86 8.26 -3.68 16.90
N SER A 87 8.63 -2.61 16.20
CA SER A 87 9.81 -2.60 15.31
C SER A 87 10.27 -1.17 14.99
N ARG A 88 11.55 -1.03 14.60
CA ARG A 88 12.19 0.20 14.11
C ARG A 88 11.90 0.49 12.62
N LEU A 89 11.32 -0.46 11.88
CA LEU A 89 10.99 -0.28 10.46
C LEU A 89 9.83 -1.20 10.05
N ILE A 90 8.71 -0.58 9.67
CA ILE A 90 7.42 -1.24 9.43
C ILE A 90 6.85 -0.78 8.08
N PHE A 91 6.44 -1.73 7.26
CA PHE A 91 5.63 -1.56 6.06
C PHE A 91 4.22 -2.11 6.35
N ALA A 92 3.18 -1.41 5.92
CA ALA A 92 1.80 -1.85 6.05
C ALA A 92 0.99 -1.47 4.80
N HIS A 93 0.18 -2.41 4.29
CA HIS A 93 -0.52 -2.27 3.00
C HIS A 93 -1.93 -2.86 3.06
N VAL A 94 -2.88 -2.26 2.35
CA VAL A 94 -4.26 -2.75 2.23
C VAL A 94 -4.68 -2.77 0.75
N ARG A 95 -5.12 -3.94 0.26
CA ARG A 95 -5.25 -4.26 -1.16
C ARG A 95 -6.64 -3.95 -1.71
N ALA A 96 -6.68 -3.41 -2.93
CA ALA A 96 -7.88 -3.32 -3.75
C ALA A 96 -7.53 -3.68 -5.20
N THR A 97 -8.07 -4.81 -5.66
CA THR A 97 -7.61 -5.59 -6.82
C THR A 97 -7.65 -4.79 -8.12
N THR A 98 -6.46 -4.64 -8.69
CA THR A 98 -6.20 -4.27 -10.08
C THR A 98 -6.03 -5.53 -10.92
N GLU A 99 -5.04 -6.33 -10.53
CA GLU A 99 -4.54 -7.53 -11.20
C GLU A 99 -4.34 -8.67 -10.19
N GLY A 100 -4.23 -9.89 -10.70
CA GLY A 100 -4.10 -11.11 -9.91
C GLY A 100 -5.41 -11.57 -9.25
N SER A 101 -5.43 -12.82 -8.77
CA SER A 101 -6.55 -13.40 -8.02
C SER A 101 -6.63 -12.86 -6.59
N LEU A 102 -7.66 -13.27 -5.84
CA LEU A 102 -7.64 -13.16 -4.37
C LEU A 102 -6.79 -14.32 -3.82
N SER A 103 -5.49 -14.07 -3.63
CA SER A 103 -4.55 -14.97 -2.96
C SER A 103 -3.61 -14.17 -2.06
N GLU A 104 -3.01 -14.83 -1.07
CA GLU A 104 -2.07 -14.19 -0.14
C GLU A 104 -0.76 -13.84 -0.84
N ASP A 105 -0.36 -14.61 -1.87
CA ASP A 105 0.75 -14.31 -2.78
C ASP A 105 0.56 -13.02 -3.58
N ASN A 106 -0.67 -12.50 -3.68
CA ASN A 106 -0.97 -11.21 -4.33
C ASN A 106 -1.06 -10.04 -3.33
N CYS A 107 -0.81 -10.29 -2.03
CA CYS A 107 -0.89 -9.30 -0.96
C CYS A 107 0.50 -8.75 -0.62
N HIS A 108 0.65 -7.44 -0.73
CA HIS A 108 1.87 -6.74 -0.32
C HIS A 108 2.02 -6.71 1.21
N PRO A 109 3.24 -6.57 1.75
CA PRO A 109 4.51 -6.47 1.04
C PRO A 109 5.04 -7.82 0.54
N PHE A 110 5.85 -7.78 -0.53
CA PHE A 110 6.66 -8.90 -0.99
C PHE A 110 8.05 -8.87 -0.33
N CYS A 111 8.78 -9.98 -0.32
CA CYS A 111 10.18 -10.00 0.13
C CYS A 111 11.09 -10.97 -0.65
N HIS A 112 12.38 -10.65 -0.72
CA HIS A 112 13.45 -11.57 -1.13
C HIS A 112 14.70 -11.26 -0.30
N GLY A 113 15.24 -12.25 0.43
CA GLY A 113 16.33 -12.02 1.38
C GLY A 113 15.95 -10.97 2.42
N SER A 114 16.75 -9.90 2.53
CA SER A 114 16.44 -8.75 3.38
C SER A 114 15.59 -7.67 2.69
N LEU A 115 15.30 -7.79 1.39
CA LEU A 115 14.57 -6.76 0.65
C LEU A 115 13.06 -6.93 0.82
N MET A 116 12.37 -5.85 1.16
CA MET A 116 10.91 -5.78 1.29
C MET A 116 10.32 -4.75 0.32
N TRP A 117 9.23 -5.09 -0.38
CA TRP A 117 8.67 -4.30 -1.48
C TRP A 117 7.16 -4.06 -1.39
N MET A 118 6.72 -2.84 -1.70
CA MET A 118 5.31 -2.45 -1.85
C MET A 118 5.08 -1.64 -3.13
N HIS A 119 3.87 -1.73 -3.68
CA HIS A 119 3.40 -0.90 -4.79
C HIS A 119 1.97 -0.39 -4.53
N ASN A 120 1.72 0.88 -4.83
CA ASN A 120 0.38 1.48 -4.93
C ASN A 120 0.22 2.16 -6.29
N GLY A 121 -0.35 1.45 -7.25
CA GLY A 121 -0.46 1.93 -8.61
C GLY A 121 -0.78 0.80 -9.58
N GLY A 122 -0.21 0.87 -10.77
CA GLY A 122 -0.34 -0.15 -11.80
C GLY A 122 0.59 0.14 -12.98
N LEU A 123 1.14 -0.90 -13.60
CA LEU A 123 1.95 -0.79 -14.82
C LEU A 123 1.04 -0.57 -16.04
N GLY A 124 1.34 0.44 -16.84
CA GLY A 124 0.67 0.70 -18.10
C GLY A 124 0.90 -0.41 -19.11
N GLY A 125 -0.06 -0.68 -19.99
CA GLY A 125 0.05 -1.72 -21.03
C GLY A 125 0.41 -3.12 -20.50
N TRP A 126 0.03 -3.46 -19.26
CA TRP A 126 0.51 -4.65 -18.55
C TRP A 126 0.42 -5.95 -19.38
N LYS A 127 -0.70 -6.17 -20.07
CA LYS A 127 -0.93 -7.36 -20.91
C LYS A 127 0.03 -7.45 -22.09
N GLN A 128 0.42 -6.31 -22.66
CA GLN A 128 1.30 -6.18 -23.81
C GLN A 128 2.79 -6.26 -23.42
N ILE A 129 3.14 -5.86 -22.19
CA ILE A 129 4.54 -5.89 -21.69
C ILE A 129 4.91 -7.15 -20.89
N LYS A 130 3.96 -7.82 -20.20
CA LYS A 130 4.26 -8.92 -19.26
C LYS A 130 5.19 -9.97 -19.83
N ARG A 131 4.95 -10.40 -21.07
CA ARG A 131 5.80 -11.40 -21.75
C ARG A 131 7.23 -10.90 -21.95
N ARG A 132 7.41 -9.68 -22.49
CA ARG A 132 8.71 -9.05 -22.74
C ARG A 132 9.49 -8.76 -21.45
N LEU A 133 8.77 -8.43 -20.37
CA LEU A 133 9.36 -8.29 -19.04
C LEU A 133 9.89 -9.65 -18.56
N GLY A 134 9.09 -10.71 -18.65
CA GLY A 134 9.52 -12.07 -18.30
C GLY A 134 10.72 -12.55 -19.13
N GLU A 135 10.72 -12.29 -20.45
CA GLU A 135 11.83 -12.61 -21.37
C GLU A 135 13.13 -11.81 -21.08
N ARG A 136 13.08 -10.76 -20.26
CA ARG A 136 14.25 -9.96 -19.83
C ARG A 136 14.88 -10.47 -18.52
N LEU A 137 14.09 -11.07 -17.63
CA LEU A 137 14.56 -11.54 -16.31
C LEU A 137 15.52 -12.74 -16.45
N ALA A 138 16.52 -12.84 -15.58
CA ALA A 138 17.23 -14.09 -15.38
C ALA A 138 16.30 -15.14 -14.72
N ASP A 139 16.48 -16.42 -15.06
CA ASP A 139 15.60 -17.53 -14.65
C ASP A 139 15.21 -17.53 -13.17
N LYS A 140 16.16 -17.27 -12.25
CA LYS A 140 15.89 -17.22 -10.82
C LYS A 140 14.91 -16.10 -10.41
N TRP A 141 14.92 -14.96 -11.09
CA TRP A 141 13.99 -13.86 -10.81
C TRP A 141 12.64 -14.10 -11.47
N TYR A 142 12.60 -14.75 -12.63
CA TYR A 142 11.36 -15.23 -13.25
C TYR A 142 10.65 -16.28 -12.37
N LEU A 143 11.40 -17.28 -11.89
CA LEU A 143 10.88 -18.41 -11.10
C LEU A 143 10.53 -18.04 -9.65
N ASN A 144 11.05 -16.92 -9.14
CA ASN A 144 10.68 -16.39 -7.82
C ASN A 144 9.31 -15.66 -7.81
N VAL A 145 8.68 -15.45 -8.97
CA VAL A 145 7.33 -14.87 -9.04
C VAL A 145 6.28 -15.98 -8.82
N VAL A 146 5.53 -15.86 -7.72
CA VAL A 146 4.52 -16.86 -7.29
C VAL A 146 3.10 -16.38 -7.62
N GLY A 147 2.84 -15.08 -7.46
CA GLY A 147 1.55 -14.47 -7.71
C GLY A 147 1.35 -13.99 -9.16
N GLY A 148 0.25 -13.26 -9.34
CA GLY A 148 -0.24 -12.79 -10.64
C GLY A 148 -0.06 -11.30 -10.90
N THR A 149 0.38 -10.51 -9.91
CA THR A 149 0.32 -9.04 -9.97
C THR A 149 1.49 -8.43 -10.75
N ASP A 150 1.20 -7.39 -11.53
CA ASP A 150 2.20 -6.49 -12.13
C ASP A 150 3.25 -5.97 -11.13
N SER A 151 2.82 -5.81 -9.88
CA SER A 151 3.55 -5.26 -8.74
C SER A 151 4.67 -6.17 -8.24
N GLU A 152 4.50 -7.48 -8.40
CA GLU A 152 5.46 -8.54 -8.08
C GLU A 152 6.46 -8.74 -9.22
N TRP A 153 5.99 -8.73 -10.48
CA TRP A 153 6.86 -8.73 -11.65
C TRP A 153 7.76 -7.47 -11.69
N ALA A 154 7.27 -6.32 -11.21
CA ALA A 154 8.09 -5.13 -10.99
C ALA A 154 9.15 -5.31 -9.88
N PHE A 155 8.86 -6.10 -8.83
CA PHE A 155 9.85 -6.44 -7.81
C PHE A 155 10.91 -7.41 -8.37
N ALA A 156 10.52 -8.43 -9.13
CA ALA A 156 11.45 -9.32 -9.82
C ALA A 156 12.38 -8.55 -10.79
N LEU A 157 11.85 -7.56 -11.51
CA LEU A 157 12.64 -6.65 -12.34
C LEU A 157 13.58 -5.76 -11.52
N PHE A 158 13.20 -5.33 -10.32
CA PHE A 158 14.09 -4.60 -9.40
C PHE A 158 15.24 -5.50 -8.89
N LEU A 159 14.96 -6.76 -8.53
CA LEU A 159 15.97 -7.73 -8.10
C LEU A 159 16.97 -8.04 -9.23
N ASP A 160 16.46 -8.31 -10.44
CA ASP A 160 17.27 -8.48 -11.65
C ASP A 160 18.12 -7.24 -11.98
N THR A 161 17.54 -6.04 -11.83
CA THR A 161 18.25 -4.77 -12.03
C THR A 161 19.35 -4.53 -11.00
N LEU A 162 19.13 -4.90 -9.74
CA LEU A 162 20.10 -4.79 -8.65
C LEU A 162 21.27 -5.78 -8.83
N GLU A 163 20.98 -7.02 -9.24
CA GLU A 163 22.01 -8.00 -9.61
C GLU A 163 22.86 -7.52 -10.79
N ARG A 164 22.23 -7.01 -11.87
CA ARG A 164 22.94 -6.44 -13.03
C ARG A 164 23.69 -5.14 -12.72
N MET A 165 23.55 -4.59 -11.51
CA MET A 165 24.39 -3.51 -10.99
C MET A 165 25.61 -4.00 -10.19
N GLY A 166 25.77 -5.33 -10.01
CA GLY A 166 26.88 -5.94 -9.26
C GLY A 166 26.56 -6.22 -7.79
N HIS A 167 25.29 -6.23 -7.39
CA HIS A 167 24.86 -6.47 -6.02
C HIS A 167 23.88 -7.65 -5.97
N ASP A 168 24.28 -8.81 -5.45
CA ASP A 168 23.35 -9.95 -5.31
C ASP A 168 22.22 -9.61 -4.30
N PRO A 169 20.95 -9.57 -4.71
CA PRO A 169 19.83 -9.29 -3.82
C PRO A 169 19.64 -10.35 -2.71
N SER A 170 20.27 -11.51 -2.86
CA SER A 170 20.22 -12.63 -1.91
C SER A 170 21.28 -12.54 -0.81
N SER A 171 22.35 -11.76 -1.04
CA SER A 171 23.53 -11.67 -0.16
C SER A 171 23.72 -10.24 0.32
N GLN A 172 22.97 -9.86 1.35
CA GLN A 172 23.00 -8.50 1.89
C GLN A 172 24.36 -8.17 2.55
N PRO A 173 24.94 -6.97 2.30
CA PRO A 173 26.05 -6.45 3.10
C PRO A 173 25.62 -6.11 4.53
N GLU A 174 26.54 -6.14 5.49
CA GLU A 174 26.28 -5.90 6.92
C GLU A 174 25.58 -4.55 7.20
N SER A 175 25.89 -3.50 6.42
CA SER A 175 25.28 -2.16 6.52
C SER A 175 24.05 -1.96 5.61
N GLY A 176 23.53 -3.03 5.02
CA GLY A 176 22.61 -2.98 3.88
C GLY A 176 23.28 -2.62 2.55
N PHE A 177 22.49 -2.60 1.47
CA PHE A 177 22.93 -2.20 0.13
C PHE A 177 23.19 -0.68 0.04
N GLY A 178 22.57 0.09 0.93
CA GLY A 178 22.77 1.54 1.06
C GLY A 178 21.90 2.38 0.11
N PRO A 179 21.63 3.65 0.47
CA PRO A 179 20.61 4.47 -0.18
C PRO A 179 20.92 4.73 -1.65
N THR A 180 22.17 5.07 -1.98
CA THR A 180 22.58 5.43 -3.35
C THR A 180 22.50 4.23 -4.31
N VAL A 181 22.67 3.00 -3.83
CA VAL A 181 22.52 1.77 -4.64
C VAL A 181 21.04 1.50 -4.91
N LEU A 182 20.21 1.42 -3.85
CA LEU A 182 18.77 1.15 -3.99
C LEU A 182 18.07 2.24 -4.83
N ARG A 183 18.46 3.51 -4.68
CA ARG A 183 17.94 4.62 -5.48
C ARG A 183 18.30 4.48 -6.97
N LYS A 184 19.53 4.07 -7.29
CA LYS A 184 19.97 3.80 -8.67
C LYS A 184 19.23 2.59 -9.28
N ALA A 185 19.04 1.51 -8.52
CA ALA A 185 18.29 0.34 -8.96
C ALA A 185 16.81 0.68 -9.22
N MET A 186 16.18 1.45 -8.34
CA MET A 186 14.80 1.92 -8.51
C MET A 186 14.63 2.79 -9.77
N LEU A 187 15.53 3.75 -10.00
CA LEU A 187 15.50 4.61 -11.19
C LEU A 187 15.68 3.80 -12.49
N LYS A 188 16.61 2.83 -12.50
CA LYS A 188 16.75 1.90 -13.64
C LYS A 188 15.50 1.04 -13.84
N THR A 189 14.88 0.54 -12.77
CA THR A 189 13.66 -0.28 -12.84
C THR A 189 12.52 0.51 -13.49
N ILE A 190 12.33 1.78 -13.12
CA ILE A 190 11.33 2.67 -13.74
C ILE A 190 11.67 2.92 -15.22
N ALA A 191 12.94 3.19 -15.55
CA ALA A 191 13.37 3.38 -16.94
C ALA A 191 13.12 2.12 -17.81
N LEU A 192 13.35 0.92 -17.28
CA LEU A 192 13.07 -0.35 -17.96
C LEU A 192 11.56 -0.61 -18.13
N ILE A 193 10.72 -0.20 -17.16
CA ILE A 193 9.26 -0.27 -17.29
C ILE A 193 8.79 0.70 -18.39
N ASN A 194 9.31 1.93 -18.44
CA ASN A 194 9.02 2.87 -19.52
C ASN A 194 9.47 2.31 -20.88
N GLU A 195 10.70 1.80 -20.99
CA GLU A 195 11.25 1.16 -22.21
C GLU A 195 10.33 0.05 -22.73
N LEU A 196 9.83 -0.83 -21.86
CA LEU A 196 8.93 -1.91 -22.24
C LEU A 196 7.56 -1.41 -22.75
N ILE A 197 7.09 -0.27 -22.25
CA ILE A 197 5.81 0.37 -22.61
C ILE A 197 5.93 1.16 -23.91
N ASP A 198 7.01 1.94 -24.07
CA ASP A 198 7.28 2.71 -25.29
C ASP A 198 7.56 1.77 -26.50
N ASN A 199 7.91 0.51 -26.25
CA ASN A 199 8.01 -0.56 -27.24
C ASN A 199 6.68 -1.29 -27.57
N ILE A 200 5.52 -0.85 -27.04
CA ILE A 200 4.21 -1.33 -27.50
C ILE A 200 3.89 -0.65 -28.84
N PRO A 201 3.63 -1.38 -29.94
CA PRO A 201 3.36 -0.76 -31.23
C PRO A 201 2.11 0.14 -31.19
N GLU A 202 2.20 1.35 -31.75
CA GLU A 202 1.09 2.33 -31.79
C GLU A 202 -0.20 1.73 -32.36
N SER A 203 -0.10 0.86 -33.36
CA SER A 203 -1.23 0.14 -33.95
C SER A 203 -1.97 -0.74 -32.93
N VAL A 204 -1.27 -1.36 -31.98
CA VAL A 204 -1.86 -2.13 -30.87
C VAL A 204 -2.45 -1.17 -29.83
N VAL A 205 -1.74 -0.09 -29.48
CA VAL A 205 -2.23 0.95 -28.55
C VAL A 205 -3.57 1.51 -29.01
N HIS A 206 -3.70 1.83 -30.30
CA HIS A 206 -4.94 2.35 -30.89
C HIS A 206 -6.03 1.27 -31.07
N ALA A 207 -5.68 0.06 -31.56
CA ALA A 207 -6.67 -0.97 -31.84
C ALA A 207 -7.29 -1.60 -30.58
N GLU A 208 -6.49 -1.78 -29.52
CA GLU A 208 -6.94 -2.34 -28.23
C GLU A 208 -7.30 -1.26 -27.19
N ASN A 209 -7.13 0.04 -27.52
CA ASN A 209 -7.28 1.18 -26.62
C ASN A 209 -6.45 1.01 -25.33
N VAL A 210 -5.15 0.72 -25.50
CA VAL A 210 -4.22 0.40 -24.41
C VAL A 210 -3.85 1.65 -23.61
N ASP A 211 -4.13 1.63 -22.32
CA ASP A 211 -3.72 2.70 -21.40
C ASP A 211 -2.27 2.45 -20.94
N THR A 212 -1.33 3.15 -21.57
CA THR A 212 0.13 3.02 -21.38
C THR A 212 0.67 3.74 -20.14
N ARG A 213 -0.14 4.55 -19.46
CA ARG A 213 0.31 5.35 -18.31
C ARG A 213 0.46 4.52 -17.04
N SER A 214 1.69 4.24 -16.65
CA SER A 214 2.01 3.67 -15.35
C SER A 214 1.81 4.66 -14.20
N LEU A 215 1.24 4.20 -13.09
CA LEU A 215 1.33 4.85 -11.77
C LEU A 215 2.28 4.00 -10.94
N LEU A 216 3.45 4.51 -10.54
CA LEU A 216 4.47 3.71 -9.85
C LEU A 216 4.84 4.34 -8.51
N ASN A 217 3.93 4.33 -7.54
CA ASN A 217 4.30 4.59 -6.15
C ASN A 217 4.83 3.29 -5.54
N PHE A 218 6.11 3.01 -5.76
CA PHE A 218 6.84 1.91 -5.14
C PHE A 218 7.38 2.31 -3.76
N SER A 219 7.66 1.32 -2.93
CA SER A 219 8.45 1.46 -1.69
C SER A 219 9.27 0.20 -1.50
N VAL A 220 10.60 0.34 -1.43
CA VAL A 220 11.53 -0.76 -1.13
C VAL A 220 12.38 -0.42 0.08
N SER A 221 12.71 -1.43 0.89
CA SER A 221 13.63 -1.30 2.02
C SER A 221 14.52 -2.54 2.14
N ASP A 222 15.70 -2.37 2.74
CA ASP A 222 16.65 -3.42 3.11
C ASP A 222 16.92 -3.44 4.65
N GLY A 223 15.99 -2.92 5.45
CA GLY A 223 16.14 -2.77 6.90
C GLY A 223 16.90 -1.50 7.34
N HIS A 224 17.78 -0.97 6.47
CA HIS A 224 18.67 0.15 6.78
C HIS A 224 18.24 1.42 6.05
N SER A 225 17.94 1.29 4.76
CA SER A 225 17.44 2.32 3.87
C SER A 225 16.02 2.03 3.41
N ILE A 226 15.34 3.09 2.97
CA ILE A 226 14.03 3.01 2.32
C ILE A 226 14.05 3.94 1.10
N ILE A 227 13.57 3.44 -0.04
CA ILE A 227 13.35 4.21 -1.26
C ILE A 227 11.87 4.14 -1.62
N CYS A 228 11.18 5.28 -1.57
CA CYS A 228 9.80 5.43 -2.00
C CYS A 228 9.73 6.29 -3.27
N THR A 229 8.82 6.01 -4.19
CA THR A 229 8.58 6.85 -5.37
C THR A 229 7.17 7.45 -5.35
N ARG A 230 7.02 8.64 -5.92
CA ARG A 230 5.73 9.17 -6.35
C ARG A 230 5.82 9.52 -7.82
N TYR A 231 5.30 8.65 -8.68
CA TYR A 231 5.61 8.67 -10.11
C TYR A 231 4.41 8.37 -11.01
N ILE A 232 4.38 9.03 -12.17
CA ILE A 232 3.48 8.75 -13.28
C ILE A 232 4.22 8.82 -14.62
N GLY A 233 3.97 7.83 -15.49
CA GLY A 233 4.40 7.82 -16.89
C GLY A 233 3.52 8.73 -17.77
N SER A 234 3.47 10.03 -17.42
CA SER A 234 2.73 11.06 -18.16
C SER A 234 3.28 12.44 -17.79
N SER A 235 3.52 13.30 -18.78
CA SER A 235 3.90 14.70 -18.55
C SER A 235 2.70 15.58 -18.15
N SER A 236 1.47 15.17 -18.50
CA SER A 236 0.24 15.96 -18.36
C SER A 236 -0.65 15.54 -17.19
N ASP A 237 -0.53 14.33 -16.65
CA ASP A 237 -1.31 13.82 -15.52
C ASP A 237 -0.56 13.92 -14.17
N GLU A 238 -1.29 13.95 -13.06
CA GLU A 238 -0.76 13.89 -11.68
C GLU A 238 -0.58 12.45 -11.20
N ALA A 239 0.51 12.17 -10.48
CA ALA A 239 0.74 10.87 -9.84
C ALA A 239 -0.20 10.60 -8.65
N ALA A 240 -0.34 9.33 -8.29
CA ALA A 240 -1.04 8.87 -7.09
C ALA A 240 -0.51 9.56 -5.82
N SER A 241 -1.37 9.80 -4.84
CA SER A 241 -1.02 10.53 -3.63
C SER A 241 0.07 9.83 -2.81
N LEU A 242 0.99 10.62 -2.26
CA LEU A 242 2.01 10.19 -1.32
C LEU A 242 2.45 11.38 -0.45
N TYR A 243 2.42 11.17 0.85
CA TYR A 243 2.75 12.14 1.88
C TYR A 243 3.89 11.59 2.74
N TYR A 244 4.68 12.47 3.36
CA TYR A 244 5.61 12.07 4.42
C TYR A 244 5.54 13.02 5.62
N SER A 245 5.97 12.53 6.77
CA SER A 245 6.16 13.34 7.98
C SER A 245 7.34 12.79 8.75
N SER A 246 8.37 13.61 8.98
CA SER A 246 9.44 13.32 9.94
C SER A 246 9.16 14.04 11.27
N GLY A 247 9.78 13.64 12.38
CA GLY A 247 9.65 14.33 13.67
C GLY A 247 10.43 13.65 14.79
N THR A 248 10.28 14.16 16.02
CA THR A 248 10.92 13.58 17.22
C THR A 248 10.13 12.40 17.78
N LEU A 249 8.79 12.48 17.79
CA LEU A 249 7.93 11.46 18.41
C LEU A 249 6.60 11.28 17.65
N TRP A 250 6.03 10.07 17.71
CA TRP A 250 4.68 9.76 17.22
C TRP A 250 3.82 9.25 18.38
N GLU A 251 2.91 10.10 18.85
CA GLU A 251 2.08 9.82 20.03
C GLU A 251 0.72 10.49 19.99
N THR A 252 -0.11 10.21 21.00
CA THR A 252 -1.45 10.78 21.18
C THR A 252 -1.37 12.16 21.83
N ARG A 253 -1.92 13.19 21.17
CA ARG A 253 -1.93 14.60 21.61
C ARG A 253 -2.49 14.82 23.02
N ALA A 254 -3.44 13.98 23.42
CA ALA A 254 -3.86 13.81 24.81
C ALA A 254 -3.66 12.34 25.20
N PRO A 255 -2.94 12.02 26.29
CA PRO A 255 -2.63 10.65 26.70
C PRO A 255 -3.80 9.99 27.45
N THR A 256 -5.00 10.03 26.88
CA THR A 256 -6.14 9.23 27.36
C THR A 256 -6.12 7.83 26.72
N PRO A 257 -6.53 6.75 27.42
CA PRO A 257 -6.35 5.38 26.93
C PRO A 257 -6.99 5.08 25.56
N ASP A 258 -8.11 5.74 25.25
CA ASP A 258 -8.86 5.58 23.99
C ASP A 258 -8.52 6.65 22.94
N SER A 259 -7.46 7.43 23.15
CA SER A 259 -7.08 8.53 22.26
C SER A 259 -6.65 8.03 20.88
N ARG A 260 -7.35 8.50 19.85
CA ARG A 260 -7.03 8.28 18.43
C ARG A 260 -6.45 9.52 17.74
N ASP A 261 -6.30 10.60 18.50
CA ASP A 261 -5.77 11.89 18.08
C ASP A 261 -4.23 11.85 18.15
N TYR A 262 -3.62 11.17 17.18
CA TYR A 262 -2.17 11.08 17.06
C TYR A 262 -1.59 12.35 16.42
N GLN A 263 -0.34 12.67 16.75
CA GLN A 263 0.41 13.78 16.15
C GLN A 263 1.88 13.40 15.95
N MET A 264 2.54 14.12 15.02
CA MET A 264 3.98 14.09 14.87
C MET A 264 4.58 15.26 15.67
N GLU A 265 5.34 14.95 16.71
CA GLU A 265 6.03 15.96 17.51
C GLU A 265 7.29 16.49 16.80
N ARG A 266 7.70 17.71 17.13
CA ARG A 266 8.83 18.44 16.54
C ARG A 266 9.56 19.26 17.61
N SER A 267 9.96 18.59 18.69
CA SER A 267 10.53 19.23 19.89
C SER A 267 11.87 19.91 19.62
N ASP A 268 12.67 19.36 18.70
CA ASP A 268 13.97 19.88 18.30
C ASP A 268 14.18 19.76 16.77
N LYS A 269 15.44 19.82 16.32
CA LYS A 269 15.83 19.77 14.89
C LYS A 269 16.09 18.34 14.38
N GLY A 270 15.92 17.34 15.24
CA GLY A 270 16.07 15.92 14.90
C GLY A 270 14.92 15.40 14.04
N ALA A 271 15.18 14.23 13.46
CA ALA A 271 14.17 13.35 12.93
C ALA A 271 14.50 11.96 13.48
N ASP A 272 13.75 11.54 14.49
CA ASP A 272 13.83 10.21 15.09
C ASP A 272 12.77 9.28 14.47
N VAL A 273 11.62 9.84 14.12
CA VAL A 273 10.53 9.17 13.41
C VAL A 273 10.41 9.71 11.99
N VAL A 274 10.17 8.81 11.03
CA VAL A 274 9.72 9.12 9.66
C VAL A 274 8.54 8.23 9.30
N LEU A 275 7.45 8.85 8.85
CA LEU A 275 6.29 8.22 8.22
C LEU A 275 6.23 8.57 6.73
N VAL A 276 5.82 7.61 5.89
CA VAL A 276 5.42 7.85 4.50
C VAL A 276 4.09 7.12 4.24
N ALA A 277 3.07 7.79 3.72
CA ALA A 277 1.73 7.22 3.59
C ALA A 277 1.01 7.66 2.30
N SER A 278 0.16 6.77 1.76
CA SER A 278 -0.72 7.10 0.62
C SER A 278 -1.74 8.20 0.94
N GLU A 279 -2.27 8.21 2.17
CA GLU A 279 -3.10 9.27 2.75
C GLU A 279 -2.63 9.52 4.20
N PRO A 280 -2.65 10.77 4.71
CA PRO A 280 -2.24 11.09 6.09
C PRO A 280 -2.97 10.26 7.15
N LEU A 281 -2.30 9.89 8.24
CA LEU A 281 -2.92 9.12 9.34
C LEU A 281 -3.78 9.99 10.29
N THR A 282 -3.72 11.31 10.13
CA THR A 282 -4.30 12.34 10.99
C THR A 282 -4.99 13.42 10.12
N PHE A 283 -5.76 14.32 10.72
CA PHE A 283 -6.51 15.33 9.96
C PHE A 283 -5.75 16.67 9.82
N GLU A 284 -4.72 16.86 10.64
CA GLU A 284 -3.77 17.96 10.71
C GLU A 284 -2.79 17.87 9.53
N ARG A 285 -3.29 18.14 8.33
CA ARG A 285 -2.55 18.05 7.06
C ARG A 285 -1.28 18.91 7.03
N GLU A 286 -1.22 19.97 7.83
CA GLU A 286 -0.04 20.82 8.02
C GLU A 286 1.17 20.05 8.55
N ASN A 287 0.95 18.95 9.28
CA ASN A 287 2.02 18.05 9.75
C ASN A 287 2.54 17.08 8.67
N TRP A 288 1.96 17.08 7.46
CA TRP A 288 2.27 16.13 6.39
C TRP A 288 2.71 16.83 5.11
N VAL A 289 3.93 16.56 4.67
CA VAL A 289 4.51 17.14 3.46
C VAL A 289 4.08 16.32 2.23
N ASN A 290 3.51 17.01 1.23
CA ASN A 290 3.22 16.45 -0.09
C ASN A 290 4.53 16.05 -0.80
N VAL A 291 4.72 14.76 -1.13
CA VAL A 291 5.79 14.37 -2.07
C VAL A 291 5.46 14.95 -3.46
N PRO A 292 6.39 15.62 -4.18
CA PRO A 292 6.12 16.14 -5.51
C PRO A 292 5.86 15.03 -6.54
N THR A 293 5.30 15.39 -7.70
CA THR A 293 5.03 14.44 -8.79
C THR A 293 6.32 14.17 -9.57
N ASN A 294 6.56 12.90 -9.88
CA ASN A 294 7.82 12.37 -10.43
C ASN A 294 9.01 12.72 -9.54
N SER A 295 8.95 12.21 -8.30
CA SER A 295 10.02 12.32 -7.31
C SER A 295 10.30 10.99 -6.61
N ILE A 296 11.55 10.84 -6.17
CA ILE A 296 12.06 9.71 -5.41
C ILE A 296 12.48 10.21 -4.02
N LEU A 297 11.86 9.62 -2.99
CA LEU A 297 12.10 9.89 -1.58
C LEU A 297 13.03 8.82 -1.03
N THR A 298 14.08 9.24 -0.33
CA THR A 298 15.10 8.37 0.28
C THR A 298 15.10 8.60 1.78
N ILE A 299 15.07 7.50 2.56
CA ILE A 299 15.26 7.51 4.01
C ILE A 299 16.51 6.68 4.32
N HIS A 300 17.45 7.26 5.05
CA HIS A 300 18.61 6.56 5.61
C HIS A 300 19.06 7.31 6.87
N ASN A 301 19.37 6.60 7.95
CA ASN A 301 19.67 7.18 9.26
C ASN A 301 18.69 8.31 9.64
N GLN A 302 17.39 7.99 9.47
CA GLN A 302 16.21 8.83 9.70
C GLN A 302 16.18 10.17 8.92
N THR A 303 17.24 10.49 8.17
CA THR A 303 17.31 11.63 7.25
C THR A 303 16.45 11.36 6.03
N VAL A 304 15.54 12.28 5.73
CA VAL A 304 14.67 12.22 4.54
C VAL A 304 15.21 13.15 3.47
N MET A 305 15.44 12.61 2.27
CA MET A 305 15.73 13.39 1.07
C MET A 305 14.69 13.15 -0.01
N VAL A 306 14.43 14.15 -0.84
CA VAL A 306 13.53 14.04 -1.99
C VAL A 306 14.24 14.61 -3.22
N HIS A 307 14.34 13.82 -4.27
CA HIS A 307 14.92 14.23 -5.56
C HIS A 307 13.90 14.11 -6.69
N PRO A 308 13.97 14.94 -7.74
CA PRO A 308 13.18 14.73 -8.94
C PRO A 308 13.64 13.47 -9.70
N ILE A 309 12.69 12.75 -10.29
CA ILE A 309 12.96 11.70 -11.29
C ILE A 309 13.03 12.44 -12.63
N MET A 310 14.25 12.61 -13.16
CA MET A 310 14.53 13.43 -14.34
C MET A 310 14.41 12.61 -15.64
N ASP A 311 13.18 12.46 -16.15
CA ASP A 311 12.90 11.73 -17.40
C ASP A 311 11.99 12.51 -18.37
N GLN A 312 11.53 11.85 -19.44
CA GLN A 312 10.66 12.43 -20.47
C GLN A 312 9.29 12.91 -19.97
N TYR A 313 8.89 12.53 -18.74
CA TYR A 313 7.66 12.97 -18.12
C TYR A 313 7.87 14.05 -17.06
N TYR A 314 9.13 14.40 -16.72
CA TYR A 314 9.45 15.48 -15.80
C TYR A 314 9.28 16.86 -16.44
N ASP A 315 8.85 17.84 -15.64
CA ASP A 315 8.79 19.25 -16.07
C ASP A 315 9.59 20.11 -15.07
N ARG A 316 10.45 20.99 -15.61
CA ARG A 316 11.28 21.92 -14.84
C ARG A 316 10.50 23.15 -14.36
N ASN A 317 9.34 23.44 -14.93
CA ASN A 317 8.52 24.61 -14.59
C ASN A 317 7.76 24.38 -13.27
N PRO A 318 8.05 25.11 -12.18
CA PRO A 318 7.34 24.96 -10.90
C PRO A 318 5.84 25.30 -10.99
N GLN A 319 5.43 26.04 -12.01
CA GLN A 319 4.03 26.42 -12.24
C GLN A 319 3.26 25.37 -13.08
N HIS A 320 3.89 24.27 -13.51
CA HIS A 320 3.24 23.27 -14.36
C HIS A 320 1.98 22.68 -13.71
N ARG A 321 0.88 22.67 -14.47
CA ARG A 321 -0.45 22.22 -14.03
C ARG A 321 -0.82 20.90 -14.71
N ARG A 322 -0.53 19.82 -14.00
CA ARG A 322 -0.98 18.47 -14.33
C ARG A 322 -2.45 18.24 -13.98
N SER A 323 -3.08 17.32 -14.72
CA SER A 323 -4.47 16.91 -14.57
C SER A 323 -4.63 15.86 -13.46
N THR A 324 -5.62 16.04 -12.59
CA THR A 324 -6.03 14.99 -11.64
C THR A 324 -7.02 13.99 -12.25
N ALA A 325 -7.36 14.08 -13.54
CA ALA A 325 -8.41 13.26 -14.15
C ALA A 325 -8.04 11.77 -14.17
N PHE A 326 -6.83 11.43 -14.64
CA PHE A 326 -6.40 10.04 -14.76
C PHE A 326 -6.33 9.31 -13.42
N VAL A 327 -5.65 9.91 -12.43
CA VAL A 327 -5.55 9.32 -11.08
C VAL A 327 -6.93 9.12 -10.45
N ARG A 328 -7.89 10.03 -10.70
CA ARG A 328 -9.29 9.89 -10.29
C ARG A 328 -10.03 8.75 -11.00
N THR A 329 -9.87 8.57 -12.31
CA THR A 329 -10.50 7.44 -13.03
C THR A 329 -9.95 6.08 -12.61
N LYS A 330 -8.74 6.03 -12.04
CA LYS A 330 -8.20 4.83 -11.39
C LYS A 330 -8.74 4.60 -9.97
N GLY A 331 -9.46 5.55 -9.35
CA GLY A 331 -9.90 5.45 -7.95
C GLY A 331 -8.82 5.83 -6.92
N LEU A 332 -7.92 6.73 -7.31
CA LEU A 332 -6.92 7.37 -6.47
C LEU A 332 -7.16 8.90 -6.44
N SER A 333 -6.41 9.60 -5.60
CA SER A 333 -6.26 11.06 -5.70
C SER A 333 -4.82 11.43 -6.03
N ALA A 334 -4.62 12.64 -6.54
CA ALA A 334 -3.35 13.34 -6.42
C ALA A 334 -3.21 13.93 -5.02
N ASN A 335 -2.01 14.38 -4.67
CA ASN A 335 -1.82 15.25 -3.50
C ASN A 335 -2.65 16.54 -3.66
N GLU A 336 -3.33 16.97 -2.60
CA GLU A 336 -4.24 18.13 -2.68
C GLU A 336 -3.49 19.44 -2.90
N LYS A 337 -3.77 20.08 -4.04
CA LYS A 337 -3.44 21.50 -4.29
C LYS A 337 -4.56 22.36 -3.71
N GLY A 338 -4.29 23.03 -2.58
CA GLY A 338 -5.26 23.79 -1.80
C GLY A 338 -5.74 25.07 -2.49
N THR A 339 -6.70 24.95 -3.42
CA THR A 339 -7.40 26.09 -4.04
C THR A 339 -8.92 25.87 -4.10
N SER A 340 -9.55 25.50 -2.98
CA SER A 340 -11.01 25.43 -2.86
C SER A 340 -11.65 26.80 -2.57
N ARG A 341 -11.25 27.85 -3.29
CA ARG A 341 -11.97 29.14 -3.26
C ARG A 341 -13.17 29.08 -4.20
N ALA A 342 -14.10 28.18 -3.88
CA ALA A 342 -15.42 28.16 -4.50
C ALA A 342 -16.11 29.49 -4.15
N GLY A 343 -16.32 30.34 -5.14
CA GLY A 343 -16.98 31.63 -4.95
C GLY A 343 -18.46 31.43 -4.67
N THR A 344 -18.86 31.34 -3.40
CA THR A 344 -20.24 31.58 -3.01
C THR A 344 -20.61 33.02 -3.37
N PRO A 345 -21.67 33.26 -4.17
CA PRO A 345 -22.17 34.60 -4.37
C PRO A 345 -22.86 35.05 -3.07
N PHE A 346 -22.11 35.71 -2.19
CA PHE A 346 -22.68 36.36 -1.01
C PHE A 346 -23.65 37.45 -1.48
N GLY A 347 -24.94 37.17 -1.35
CA GLY A 347 -25.97 38.18 -1.50
C GLY A 347 -25.75 39.28 -0.46
N LEU A 348 -25.70 40.53 -0.93
CA LEU A 348 -25.55 41.69 -0.05
C LEU A 348 -26.77 41.78 0.89
N PRO A 349 -26.60 41.85 2.22
CA PRO A 349 -27.70 42.15 3.11
C PRO A 349 -28.19 43.57 2.84
N ALA A 350 -29.50 43.74 2.69
CA ALA A 350 -30.10 45.04 2.37
C ALA A 350 -29.92 46.02 3.53
N ALA A 351 -29.23 47.13 3.28
CA ALA A 351 -29.12 48.24 4.22
C ALA A 351 -30.35 49.16 4.10
N THR A 352 -31.16 49.25 5.16
CA THR A 352 -32.23 50.23 5.27
C THR A 352 -31.66 51.64 5.50
N PRO A 353 -32.11 52.67 4.75
CA PRO A 353 -31.59 54.03 4.89
C PRO A 353 -32.28 54.83 6.02
N PRO A 354 -31.58 55.79 6.66
CA PRO A 354 -32.20 56.83 7.45
C PRO A 354 -32.83 57.93 6.55
N ILE A 355 -33.70 58.74 7.14
CA ILE A 355 -34.57 59.71 6.46
C ILE A 355 -33.98 61.13 6.52
N SER A 356 -34.04 61.91 5.43
CA SER A 356 -34.79 63.21 5.34
C SER A 356 -34.30 64.16 4.23
N ALA A 357 -35.06 65.26 4.05
CA ALA A 357 -34.75 66.52 3.36
C ALA A 357 -34.70 66.52 1.81
N ALA A 358 -35.84 66.91 1.24
CA ALA A 358 -36.08 67.26 -0.17
C ALA A 358 -35.26 68.47 -0.70
N LEU A 359 -35.27 68.69 -2.03
CA LEU A 359 -35.62 69.98 -2.65
C LEU A 359 -35.92 69.89 -4.16
N HIS A 360 -37.08 70.43 -4.55
CA HIS A 360 -37.49 71.06 -5.83
C HIS A 360 -37.51 70.33 -7.20
N LEU A 361 -38.58 70.68 -7.94
CA LEU A 361 -38.91 70.54 -9.37
C LEU A 361 -38.60 71.90 -10.08
N PRO A 362 -38.87 72.12 -11.40
CA PRO A 362 -39.29 71.20 -12.50
C PRO A 362 -38.36 71.31 -13.76
N ASP A 363 -38.63 70.56 -14.85
CA ASP A 363 -39.26 71.16 -16.06
C ASP A 363 -39.59 70.21 -17.23
N HIS A 364 -40.54 70.69 -18.05
CA HIS A 364 -41.24 70.10 -19.20
C HIS A 364 -40.39 69.47 -20.34
N VAL A 365 -40.96 68.47 -21.06
CA VAL A 365 -41.55 68.59 -22.43
C VAL A 365 -41.91 67.19 -23.01
N GLU A 366 -43.11 67.04 -23.56
CA GLU A 366 -43.58 65.93 -24.46
C GLU A 366 -43.80 66.53 -25.90
N PRO A 367 -44.16 65.81 -27.00
CA PRO A 367 -44.80 64.49 -27.08
C PRO A 367 -44.38 63.53 -28.23
N HIS A 368 -44.97 62.32 -28.25
CA HIS A 368 -45.81 61.76 -29.36
C HIS A 368 -45.69 60.24 -29.67
N LYS A 369 -46.87 59.59 -29.67
CA LYS A 369 -47.40 58.60 -30.66
C LYS A 369 -46.58 57.35 -31.01
N GLN A 370 -47.12 56.14 -31.21
CA GLN A 370 -48.44 55.48 -31.03
C GLN A 370 -48.31 54.17 -31.85
N GLN A 371 -48.70 53.00 -31.32
CA GLN A 371 -49.69 52.09 -31.94
C GLN A 371 -49.88 50.79 -31.14
N ARG A 372 -51.04 50.14 -31.33
CA ARG A 372 -51.45 48.83 -30.77
C ARG A 372 -52.24 48.06 -31.83
N LEU A 373 -52.11 46.73 -31.87
CA LEU A 373 -53.09 45.70 -32.31
C LEU A 373 -52.55 44.34 -31.78
N ARG A 374 -53.23 43.58 -30.91
CA ARG A 374 -54.43 42.70 -31.04
C ARG A 374 -54.16 41.33 -31.72
N GLY A 375 -54.60 40.23 -31.09
CA GLY A 375 -54.52 38.81 -31.56
C GLY A 375 -55.65 38.39 -32.52
N PRO A 376 -56.04 37.09 -32.70
CA PRO A 376 -56.52 36.20 -31.60
C PRO A 376 -56.48 34.62 -31.74
N THR A 377 -56.81 33.91 -30.65
CA THR A 377 -57.64 32.66 -30.44
C THR A 377 -57.62 31.37 -31.33
N ILE A 378 -57.10 30.23 -30.78
CA ILE A 378 -57.71 28.89 -30.41
C ILE A 378 -58.91 28.32 -31.24
N PRO A 379 -58.97 27.00 -31.68
CA PRO A 379 -59.58 25.89 -30.86
C PRO A 379 -59.27 24.36 -31.16
N SER A 380 -59.60 23.50 -30.16
CA SER A 380 -60.03 22.05 -30.15
C SER A 380 -59.27 20.93 -30.92
N ILE A 381 -58.94 19.71 -30.38
CA ILE A 381 -59.68 18.66 -29.59
C ILE A 381 -60.66 17.85 -30.47
N PRO A 382 -60.83 16.50 -30.32
CA PRO A 382 -60.34 15.54 -29.30
C PRO A 382 -59.18 14.62 -29.84
N ALA A 383 -58.79 13.42 -29.35
CA ALA A 383 -59.43 12.43 -28.45
C ALA A 383 -58.49 11.61 -27.52
N SER A 384 -58.56 10.26 -27.54
CA SER A 384 -58.45 9.38 -26.36
C SER A 384 -58.13 7.90 -26.75
N LEU A 385 -57.92 6.89 -25.88
CA LEU A 385 -57.92 6.73 -24.40
C LEU A 385 -56.47 6.28 -23.95
N SER A 386 -56.11 5.70 -22.79
CA SER A 386 -56.80 5.20 -21.57
C SER A 386 -55.83 5.26 -20.34
N ALA A 387 -56.16 4.63 -19.20
CA ALA A 387 -55.43 4.77 -17.92
C ALA A 387 -55.41 3.48 -17.02
N PRO A 388 -55.25 3.48 -15.67
CA PRO A 388 -53.90 3.45 -15.03
C PRO A 388 -53.73 2.60 -13.72
N ARG A 389 -52.48 2.63 -13.18
CA ARG A 389 -52.08 2.67 -11.74
C ARG A 389 -52.10 1.41 -10.84
N ALA A 390 -51.16 1.41 -9.89
CA ALA A 390 -51.09 0.62 -8.64
C ALA A 390 -51.66 1.45 -7.45
N PRO A 391 -51.53 1.09 -6.12
CA PRO A 391 -50.22 1.12 -5.44
C PRO A 391 -50.04 0.27 -4.14
N ASP A 392 -48.85 0.44 -3.53
CA ASP A 392 -48.51 0.48 -2.09
C ASP A 392 -48.48 -0.74 -1.13
N SER A 393 -47.62 -0.54 -0.12
CA SER A 393 -47.01 -1.45 0.86
C SER A 393 -47.83 -1.74 2.13
N PHE A 394 -47.46 -2.81 2.85
CA PHE A 394 -47.37 -2.81 4.33
C PHE A 394 -46.32 -3.83 4.81
N ALA A 395 -45.98 -3.81 6.11
CA ALA A 395 -44.90 -4.61 6.72
C ALA A 395 -45.35 -5.36 7.99
N SER A 396 -44.67 -6.47 8.35
CA SER A 396 -44.15 -6.71 9.73
C SER A 396 -43.67 -8.15 10.03
N SER A 397 -42.58 -8.22 10.82
CA SER A 397 -42.33 -9.20 11.91
C SER A 397 -41.90 -10.68 11.66
N SER A 398 -41.10 -11.15 12.65
CA SER A 398 -41.03 -12.53 13.21
C SER A 398 -40.05 -13.60 12.65
N THR A 399 -38.86 -13.61 13.28
CA THR A 399 -38.22 -14.78 13.94
C THR A 399 -37.92 -16.13 13.24
N LEU A 400 -36.63 -16.33 12.94
CA LEU A 400 -35.78 -17.46 13.39
C LEU A 400 -36.14 -18.90 12.82
N PRO A 401 -35.47 -20.02 13.24
CA PRO A 401 -34.31 -20.50 12.47
C PRO A 401 -34.25 -22.04 12.26
N ARG A 402 -33.10 -22.56 11.76
CA ARG A 402 -32.66 -23.98 11.74
C ARG A 402 -33.42 -24.91 10.76
N SER A 403 -32.91 -26.08 10.33
CA SER A 403 -31.52 -26.60 10.15
C SER A 403 -31.58 -28.02 9.53
N ARG A 404 -30.45 -28.53 8.98
CA ARG A 404 -30.18 -29.94 8.56
C ARG A 404 -30.93 -30.39 7.28
N THR A 405 -30.32 -30.87 6.19
CA THR A 405 -29.36 -31.99 5.93
C THR A 405 -29.93 -33.40 6.20
N PRO A 406 -29.55 -34.45 5.43
CA PRO A 406 -28.98 -34.52 4.07
C PRO A 406 -29.55 -35.71 3.23
N LEU A 407 -28.87 -36.13 2.14
CA LEU A 407 -28.98 -37.43 1.45
C LEU A 407 -30.33 -37.68 0.71
N SER A 408 -30.44 -38.59 -0.27
CA SER A 408 -29.47 -39.30 -1.13
C SER A 408 -30.21 -39.78 -2.40
N HIS A 409 -29.47 -40.08 -3.47
CA HIS A 409 -29.46 -41.40 -4.17
C HIS A 409 -28.77 -41.26 -5.54
N ALA A 410 -28.07 -42.32 -5.94
CA ALA A 410 -27.60 -42.54 -7.29
C ALA A 410 -28.17 -43.88 -7.76
N GLU A 411 -28.46 -43.99 -9.05
CA GLU A 411 -28.45 -45.29 -9.72
C GLU A 411 -28.13 -45.13 -11.21
N THR A 412 -27.74 -46.24 -11.84
CA THR A 412 -27.14 -46.30 -13.18
C THR A 412 -28.02 -47.15 -14.09
N ILE A 413 -27.96 -46.97 -15.43
CA ILE A 413 -27.98 -48.03 -16.46
C ILE A 413 -28.00 -47.39 -17.87
N ALA A 414 -27.31 -48.01 -18.83
CA ALA A 414 -27.35 -47.68 -20.27
C ALA A 414 -27.98 -48.85 -21.06
N PRO A 415 -28.28 -48.67 -22.36
CA PRO A 415 -27.45 -49.44 -23.32
C PRO A 415 -27.17 -48.80 -24.70
N GLU A 416 -26.12 -49.33 -25.32
CA GLU A 416 -25.72 -49.39 -26.76
C GLU A 416 -26.80 -50.11 -27.64
N PRO A 417 -26.76 -50.17 -29.02
CA PRO A 417 -25.54 -50.46 -29.78
C PRO A 417 -25.34 -50.03 -31.28
N SER A 418 -24.12 -50.27 -31.78
CA SER A 418 -23.73 -50.79 -33.12
C SER A 418 -23.48 -49.80 -34.29
N SER A 419 -22.58 -50.04 -35.28
CA SER A 419 -21.40 -50.96 -35.39
C SER A 419 -20.56 -50.72 -36.69
N SER A 420 -19.42 -51.44 -36.85
CA SER A 420 -18.64 -51.73 -38.08
C SER A 420 -17.66 -50.64 -38.63
N SER A 421 -16.48 -50.96 -39.24
CA SER A 421 -15.65 -52.20 -39.27
C SER A 421 -14.28 -52.02 -39.97
N SER A 422 -13.23 -52.79 -39.57
CA SER A 422 -12.03 -53.23 -40.36
C SER A 422 -11.01 -52.17 -40.86
N ALA A 423 -9.70 -52.42 -41.10
CA ALA A 423 -8.77 -53.55 -40.81
C ALA A 423 -7.27 -53.10 -40.96
N THR A 424 -6.26 -53.98 -41.06
CA THR A 424 -5.35 -54.39 -39.96
C THR A 424 -3.94 -54.82 -40.49
N LEU A 425 -2.92 -54.93 -39.61
CA LEU A 425 -1.60 -55.64 -39.78
C LEU A 425 -0.49 -54.91 -40.61
N GLN A 426 0.84 -55.14 -40.47
CA GLN A 426 1.63 -56.02 -39.56
C GLN A 426 3.08 -55.48 -39.32
N ALA A 427 3.85 -56.14 -38.44
CA ALA A 427 5.29 -55.90 -38.18
C ALA A 427 6.14 -57.15 -38.51
N PRO A 428 7.49 -57.06 -38.44
CA PRO A 428 8.26 -58.10 -37.74
C PRO A 428 9.38 -57.56 -36.82
N SER A 429 10.19 -58.46 -36.25
CA SER A 429 11.03 -58.26 -35.06
C SER A 429 12.53 -58.57 -35.26
N THR A 430 13.37 -58.23 -34.26
CA THR A 430 14.56 -59.00 -33.87
C THR A 430 15.00 -58.67 -32.43
N ASP A 431 15.86 -59.49 -31.81
CA ASP A 431 16.12 -59.56 -30.36
C ASP A 431 17.63 -59.69 -30.06
N VAL A 432 18.12 -59.02 -29.01
CA VAL A 432 19.47 -59.20 -28.43
C VAL A 432 19.43 -58.96 -26.90
N ARG A 433 19.88 -59.94 -26.12
CA ARG A 433 20.18 -59.84 -24.68
C ARG A 433 21.68 -60.00 -24.44
N ALA A 434 22.25 -59.28 -23.45
CA ALA A 434 23.26 -59.81 -22.51
C ALA A 434 23.81 -58.76 -21.52
N LEU A 435 23.72 -59.05 -20.20
CA LEU A 435 24.73 -58.80 -19.13
C LEU A 435 25.16 -57.33 -18.84
N THR A 436 25.51 -56.87 -17.62
CA THR A 436 25.57 -57.47 -16.26
C THR A 436 25.47 -56.35 -15.20
N ALA A 437 25.16 -56.66 -13.94
CA ALA A 437 25.18 -55.71 -12.81
C ALA A 437 25.82 -56.30 -11.53
N PRO A 438 26.57 -55.52 -10.73
CA PRO A 438 27.12 -55.94 -9.43
C PRO A 438 26.15 -55.68 -8.24
N PRO A 439 26.39 -56.27 -7.04
CA PRO A 439 25.33 -56.49 -6.04
C PRO A 439 25.28 -55.53 -4.83
N LEU A 440 24.25 -55.74 -4.00
CA LEU A 440 23.81 -54.98 -2.83
C LEU A 440 24.66 -55.15 -1.55
N LEU A 441 24.53 -54.19 -0.63
CA LEU A 441 24.60 -54.43 0.82
C LEU A 441 23.33 -53.89 1.53
N ARG A 442 22.96 -54.51 2.65
CA ARG A 442 21.68 -54.30 3.37
C ARG A 442 21.80 -53.33 4.55
N ALA A 443 20.70 -52.62 4.82
CA ALA A 443 20.25 -52.27 6.17
C ALA A 443 18.70 -52.37 6.24
N ALA A 444 18.12 -52.46 7.45
CA ALA A 444 16.73 -52.88 7.64
C ALA A 444 15.72 -51.72 7.85
N SER A 445 14.44 -52.02 7.59
CA SER A 445 13.28 -51.14 7.78
C SER A 445 12.75 -51.12 9.21
N GLN A 446 12.29 -49.97 9.70
CA GLN A 446 11.34 -49.86 10.82
C GLN A 446 10.29 -48.76 10.57
N GLN A 447 9.08 -48.95 11.10
CA GLN A 447 7.96 -48.01 11.06
C GLN A 447 7.88 -47.15 12.34
N PRO A 448 7.16 -46.01 12.33
CA PRO A 448 7.18 -45.04 13.43
C PRO A 448 6.29 -45.43 14.62
N PRO A 449 6.68 -45.07 15.87
CA PRO A 449 5.83 -45.20 17.06
C PRO A 449 4.82 -44.03 17.19
N ALA A 450 3.72 -44.28 17.90
CA ALA A 450 2.57 -43.38 18.01
C ALA A 450 2.65 -42.36 19.17
N GLN A 451 1.73 -41.39 19.16
CA GLN A 451 1.58 -40.35 20.19
C GLN A 451 1.18 -40.92 21.56
N GLY A 452 1.93 -40.57 22.62
CA GLY A 452 1.63 -40.95 24.01
C GLY A 452 1.29 -39.74 24.89
N ASN A 453 0.03 -39.60 25.29
CA ASN A 453 -0.41 -38.57 26.23
C ASN A 453 -0.06 -38.94 27.67
N ILE A 454 0.77 -38.14 28.37
CA ILE A 454 0.98 -38.25 29.82
C ILE A 454 0.69 -36.92 30.50
N LYS A 455 -0.40 -36.88 31.28
CA LYS A 455 -0.68 -35.78 32.23
C LYS A 455 0.03 -36.07 33.55
N LYS A 456 0.77 -35.10 34.08
CA LYS A 456 1.07 -34.99 35.53
C LYS A 456 0.60 -33.63 36.06
N LYS A 457 0.33 -33.56 37.37
CA LYS A 457 -0.53 -32.55 38.00
C LYS A 457 -0.05 -32.26 39.43
N ARG A 458 -0.07 -30.98 39.83
CA ARG A 458 0.29 -30.46 41.18
C ARG A 458 1.78 -30.62 41.55
N ALA A 459 2.33 -29.87 42.52
CA ALA A 459 1.70 -28.88 43.42
C ALA A 459 2.50 -27.56 43.52
N SER A 460 1.81 -26.51 43.97
CA SER A 460 2.38 -25.25 44.48
C SER A 460 2.76 -25.37 45.96
N LEU A 461 3.71 -24.57 46.42
CA LEU A 461 3.81 -24.13 47.82
C LEU A 461 4.49 -22.75 47.91
N SER A 462 4.27 -22.03 49.02
CA SER A 462 4.66 -20.64 49.23
C SER A 462 4.69 -20.30 50.72
N ALA A 463 5.46 -19.26 51.11
CA ALA A 463 5.50 -18.64 52.45
C ALA A 463 6.24 -19.47 53.54
N VAL A 464 6.80 -18.92 54.65
CA VAL A 464 7.11 -17.53 55.07
C VAL A 464 8.08 -17.52 56.29
N GLU A 465 8.59 -16.34 56.69
CA GLU A 465 9.17 -15.97 58.03
C GLU A 465 10.54 -16.51 58.55
N ALA A 466 11.54 -15.62 58.42
CA ALA A 466 12.54 -15.10 59.38
C ALA A 466 12.59 -15.53 60.88
N VAL A 467 13.80 -15.42 61.49
CA VAL A 467 14.17 -14.47 62.61
C VAL A 467 15.53 -14.82 63.30
N HIS A 468 16.47 -13.84 63.29
CA HIS A 468 17.61 -13.59 64.23
C HIS A 468 18.76 -14.64 64.43
N GLY A 469 19.98 -14.16 64.76
CA GLY A 469 21.14 -15.04 65.06
C GLY A 469 22.45 -14.39 65.57
N GLY A 470 22.92 -13.28 65.00
CA GLY A 470 24.12 -12.53 65.46
C GLY A 470 25.49 -13.11 65.06
N GLY A 471 26.55 -12.29 65.21
CA GLY A 471 27.96 -12.62 64.86
C GLY A 471 28.60 -11.56 63.95
N SER A 472 29.85 -11.15 64.23
CA SER A 472 30.49 -9.99 63.59
C SER A 472 31.79 -10.32 62.83
N ALA A 473 32.26 -9.32 62.05
CA ALA A 473 33.54 -9.18 61.33
C ALA A 473 33.58 -9.61 59.84
N GLY A 474 34.23 -8.78 59.03
CA GLY A 474 34.44 -8.99 57.58
C GLY A 474 33.92 -7.87 56.68
N LEU A 475 34.46 -6.65 56.78
CA LEU A 475 34.04 -5.52 55.93
C LEU A 475 34.80 -5.52 54.60
N VAL A 476 34.17 -6.06 53.54
CA VAL A 476 34.64 -5.94 52.15
C VAL A 476 33.46 -5.52 51.27
N GLN A 477 33.37 -4.23 50.95
CA GLN A 477 32.38 -3.73 50.01
C GLN A 477 32.85 -4.00 48.56
N TYR A 478 32.18 -4.93 47.88
CA TYR A 478 32.20 -4.95 46.42
C TYR A 478 31.33 -3.81 45.91
N PHE A 479 31.95 -2.63 45.76
CA PHE A 479 31.41 -1.59 44.89
C PHE A 479 31.70 -1.98 43.43
N ASP A 480 30.67 -2.39 42.70
CA ASP A 480 30.72 -2.42 41.24
C ASP A 480 30.59 -0.98 40.72
N THR A 481 31.71 -0.27 40.67
CA THR A 481 31.81 1.01 39.96
C THR A 481 32.11 0.79 38.48
N SER A 482 31.26 0.01 37.81
CA SER A 482 31.11 0.10 36.36
C SER A 482 30.84 1.56 35.99
N PRO A 483 31.70 2.22 35.19
CA PRO A 483 31.54 3.63 34.88
C PRO A 483 30.27 3.83 34.05
N ILE A 484 29.41 4.76 34.48
CA ILE A 484 28.30 5.25 33.66
C ILE A 484 28.92 5.92 32.44
N THR A 485 28.90 5.23 31.30
CA THR A 485 29.15 5.88 30.01
C THR A 485 28.12 7.00 29.84
N PRO A 486 28.53 8.26 29.69
CA PRO A 486 27.58 9.33 29.44
C PRO A 486 26.83 9.04 28.14
N GLU A 487 25.52 9.31 28.10
CA GLU A 487 24.78 9.27 26.84
C GLU A 487 25.46 10.20 25.81
N PRO A 488 25.49 9.81 24.53
CA PRO A 488 26.08 10.66 23.49
C PRO A 488 25.32 11.98 23.43
N VAL A 489 26.03 13.09 23.68
CA VAL A 489 25.45 14.43 23.73
C VAL A 489 24.74 14.73 22.41
N ARG A 490 23.44 15.08 22.48
CA ARG A 490 22.53 15.20 21.32
C ARG A 490 22.86 16.31 20.30
N THR A 491 24.03 16.94 20.36
CA THR A 491 24.35 18.19 19.68
C THR A 491 25.28 18.04 18.47
N GLU A 492 24.95 17.17 17.51
CA GLU A 492 25.65 17.14 16.22
C GLU A 492 24.76 16.71 15.03
N PHE A 493 23.60 17.35 14.92
CA PHE A 493 22.68 17.22 13.78
C PHE A 493 22.68 18.50 12.94
N GLY A 494 22.91 18.36 11.62
CA GLY A 494 22.81 19.46 10.64
C GLY A 494 24.13 19.99 10.05
N THR A 495 25.29 19.38 10.33
CA THR A 495 26.55 19.73 9.64
C THR A 495 26.54 19.24 8.19
N PRO A 496 26.91 20.08 7.18
CA PRO A 496 26.93 19.68 5.78
C PRO A 496 27.79 18.44 5.51
N ASP A 497 28.95 18.32 6.19
CA ASP A 497 29.86 17.18 6.06
C ASP A 497 29.21 15.84 6.44
N LYS A 498 28.25 15.84 7.36
CA LYS A 498 27.52 14.63 7.76
C LYS A 498 26.53 14.20 6.68
N ILE A 499 25.88 15.15 6.01
CA ILE A 499 25.03 14.88 4.84
C ILE A 499 25.87 14.36 3.67
N ALA A 500 27.01 15.02 3.39
CA ALA A 500 27.95 14.59 2.36
C ALA A 500 28.52 13.18 2.60
N ARG A 501 28.79 12.80 3.86
CA ARG A 501 29.23 11.44 4.21
C ARG A 501 28.14 10.37 4.02
N MET A 502 26.87 10.71 4.26
CA MET A 502 25.74 9.78 4.06
C MET A 502 25.31 9.67 2.58
N PHE A 503 25.55 10.73 1.80
CA PHE A 503 25.12 10.85 0.40
C PHE A 503 26.26 11.46 -0.43
N PRO A 504 27.35 10.71 -0.70
CA PRO A 504 28.57 11.23 -1.32
C PRO A 504 28.37 11.80 -2.73
N GLU A 505 27.30 11.45 -3.43
CA GLU A 505 26.90 12.10 -4.67
C GLU A 505 26.57 13.61 -4.55
N LEU A 506 26.32 14.12 -3.34
CA LEU A 506 26.05 15.54 -3.08
C LEU A 506 27.35 16.36 -2.87
N ALA A 507 28.51 15.70 -2.75
CA ALA A 507 29.81 16.36 -2.60
C ALA A 507 30.50 16.68 -3.93
N LEU A 508 29.81 16.47 -5.07
CA LEU A 508 30.34 16.55 -6.44
C LEU A 508 29.43 17.38 -7.37
N GLN A 509 28.92 18.52 -6.87
CA GLN A 509 28.23 19.56 -7.63
C GLN A 509 28.93 20.91 -7.46
#